data_AF-A0A2M8NNZ0-F1
#
_entry.id   AF-A0A2M8NNZ0-F1
#
_cell.length_a   1.000
_cell.length_b   1.000
_cell.length_c   1.000
_cell.angle_alpha   90.00
_cell.angle_beta   90.00
_cell.angle_gamma   90.00
#
_symmetry.space_group_name_H-M   'P 1'
#
loop_
_entity.id
_entity.type
_entity.pdbx_description
1 polymer ?
#
loop_
_entity_poly.entity_id
_entity_poly.type
_entity_poly.pdbx_seq_one_letter_code
_entity_poly.pdbx_strand_id
1 'polypeptide(L)'
;MAAALVIRLPELSGMIPIGDEWGTVREVMDFSNRHALSYFAFLRVWVEVGGESPEWLRLFSVVCGVLSVGAMWIWLKPARGTTIALVAALLIALSPLSLFYSRLLRFYSYHLLMA
;
A
#
# COMPACT_ATOMS: atom_id res chain seq x y z
N MET A 1 -5.61 7.35 -11.46
CA MET A 1 -4.87 6.11 -11.11
C MET A 1 -3.46 6.10 -11.69
N ALA A 2 -3.27 6.28 -13.01
CA ALA A 2 -1.92 6.30 -13.61
C ALA A 2 -0.94 7.30 -12.96
N ALA A 3 -1.38 8.53 -12.66
CA ALA A 3 -0.56 9.52 -11.97
C ALA A 3 -0.11 9.07 -10.56
N ALA A 4 -0.99 8.44 -9.79
CA ALA A 4 -0.65 7.94 -8.45
C ALA A 4 0.41 6.82 -8.52
N LEU A 5 0.35 5.97 -9.54
CA LEU A 5 1.35 4.93 -9.78
C LEU A 5 2.72 5.55 -10.13
N VAL A 6 2.75 6.52 -11.06
CA VAL A 6 3.99 7.20 -11.49
C VAL A 6 4.69 7.90 -10.34
N ILE A 7 3.94 8.50 -9.40
CA ILE A 7 4.53 9.20 -8.24
C ILE A 7 5.13 8.22 -7.22
N ARG A 8 4.69 6.96 -7.19
CA ARG A 8 5.05 5.99 -6.14
C ARG A 8 6.22 5.08 -6.51
N LEU A 9 6.44 4.82 -7.80
CA LEU A 9 7.46 3.91 -8.32
C LEU A 9 8.94 4.37 -8.27
N PRO A 10 9.32 5.67 -8.38
CA PRO A 10 10.70 6.04 -8.72
C PRO A 10 11.79 5.64 -7.74
N GLU A 11 11.46 5.30 -6.49
CA GLU A 11 12.44 5.09 -5.41
C GLU A 11 12.42 3.70 -4.79
N LEU A 12 11.68 2.75 -5.37
CA LEU A 12 11.47 1.43 -4.75
C LEU A 12 12.77 0.65 -4.51
N SER A 13 13.72 0.75 -5.45
CA SER A 13 15.02 0.05 -5.44
C SER A 13 16.10 0.78 -4.63
N GLY A 14 15.97 2.09 -4.43
CA GLY A 14 16.98 2.90 -3.72
C GLY A 14 16.75 3.01 -2.21
N MET A 15 15.57 2.63 -1.72
CA MET A 15 15.26 2.74 -0.29
C MET A 15 15.89 1.61 0.53
N ILE A 16 16.79 1.97 1.43
CA ILE A 16 17.25 1.08 2.50
C ILE A 16 16.02 0.69 3.34
N PRO A 17 15.81 -0.58 3.70
CA PRO A 17 14.72 -0.96 4.58
C PRO A 17 14.79 -0.22 5.91
N ILE A 18 13.70 0.43 6.29
CA ILE A 18 13.67 1.33 7.46
C ILE A 18 12.97 0.62 8.62
N GLY A 19 13.58 0.71 9.81
CA GLY A 19 12.96 0.31 11.06
C GLY A 19 12.53 -1.15 11.08
N ASP A 20 11.22 -1.38 11.09
CA ASP A 20 10.60 -2.67 11.27
C ASP A 20 10.46 -3.47 9.95
N GLU A 21 10.69 -2.87 8.76
CA GLU A 21 10.70 -3.59 7.47
C GLU A 21 11.60 -4.83 7.44
N TRP A 22 12.72 -4.79 8.16
CA TRP A 22 13.66 -5.91 8.28
C TRP A 22 13.02 -7.17 8.87
N GLY A 23 12.02 -6.99 9.74
CA GLY A 23 11.27 -8.08 10.36
C GLY A 23 10.20 -8.64 9.43
N THR A 24 9.68 -7.84 8.49
CA THR A 24 8.47 -8.17 7.73
C THR A 24 8.63 -9.42 6.86
N VAL A 25 9.81 -9.63 6.27
CA VAL A 25 10.07 -10.85 5.47
C VAL A 25 9.96 -12.11 6.33
N ARG A 26 10.41 -12.05 7.60
CA ARG A 26 10.25 -13.17 8.55
C ARG A 26 8.82 -13.28 9.05
N GLU A 27 8.20 -12.13 9.35
CA GLU A 27 6.80 -12.03 9.84
C GLU A 27 5.79 -12.64 8.85
N VAL A 28 6.06 -12.56 7.53
CA VAL A 28 5.23 -13.23 6.50
C VAL A 28 5.23 -14.75 6.64
N MET A 29 6.36 -15.32 7.06
CA MET A 29 6.54 -16.78 7.13
C MET A 29 6.01 -17.35 8.44
N ASP A 30 6.18 -16.61 9.54
CA ASP A 30 5.84 -17.06 10.89
C ASP A 30 4.53 -16.50 11.44
N PHE A 31 3.89 -15.53 10.77
CA PHE A 31 2.68 -14.82 11.21
C PHE A 31 2.78 -14.29 12.65
N SER A 32 3.99 -13.94 13.11
CA SER A 32 4.26 -13.55 14.49
C SER A 32 3.55 -12.26 14.90
N ASN A 33 3.31 -11.36 13.96
CA ASN A 33 2.62 -10.10 14.20
C ASN A 33 1.10 -10.22 13.99
N ARG A 34 0.41 -10.46 15.12
CA ARG A 34 -1.04 -10.66 15.18
C ARG A 34 -1.88 -9.44 14.74
N HIS A 35 -1.32 -8.24 14.79
CA HIS A 35 -2.04 -7.02 14.42
C HIS A 35 -2.21 -6.85 12.90
N ALA A 36 -1.46 -7.62 12.10
CA ALA A 36 -1.47 -7.52 10.65
C ALA A 36 -1.64 -8.89 9.96
N LEU A 37 -2.34 -9.83 10.59
CA LEU A 37 -2.56 -11.19 10.07
C LEU A 37 -3.11 -11.22 8.65
N SER A 38 -4.15 -10.41 8.37
CA SER A 38 -4.75 -10.34 7.04
C SER A 38 -3.77 -9.81 5.99
N TYR A 39 -2.97 -8.79 6.35
CA TYR A 39 -1.90 -8.29 5.51
C TYR A 39 -0.87 -9.39 5.19
N PHE A 40 -0.38 -10.13 6.19
CA PHE A 40 0.59 -11.21 5.97
C PHE A 40 0.02 -12.35 5.14
N ALA A 41 -1.28 -12.66 5.26
CA ALA A 41 -1.92 -13.68 4.45
C ALA A 41 -1.92 -13.30 2.96
N PHE A 42 -2.30 -12.06 2.63
CA PHE A 42 -2.26 -11.58 1.25
C PHE A 42 -0.82 -11.37 0.75
N LEU A 43 0.08 -10.88 1.60
CA LEU A 43 1.48 -10.71 1.24
C LEU A 43 2.17 -12.04 0.97
N ARG A 44 1.81 -13.12 1.68
CA ARG A 44 2.30 -14.47 1.40
C ARG A 44 1.90 -14.97 0.02
N VAL A 45 0.64 -14.77 -0.38
CA VAL A 45 0.21 -15.07 -1.75
C VAL A 45 1.00 -14.23 -2.77
N TRP A 46 1.30 -12.97 -2.45
CA TRP A 46 2.12 -12.11 -3.30
C TRP A 46 3.57 -12.60 -3.43
N VAL A 47 4.17 -13.10 -2.34
CA VAL A 47 5.48 -13.76 -2.33
C VAL A 47 5.48 -15.00 -3.23
N GLU A 48 4.45 -15.84 -3.14
CA GLU A 48 4.36 -17.07 -3.95
C GLU A 48 4.31 -16.78 -5.46
N VAL A 49 3.83 -15.61 -5.85
CA VAL A 49 3.72 -15.21 -7.27
C VAL A 49 5.02 -14.62 -7.84
N GLY A 50 5.80 -13.85 -7.06
CA GLY A 50 6.95 -13.11 -7.60
C GLY A 50 8.21 -13.10 -6.74
N GLY A 51 8.23 -13.87 -5.65
CA GLY A 51 9.41 -14.10 -4.81
C GLY A 51 9.55 -13.13 -3.63
N GLU A 52 10.73 -13.14 -3.00
CA GLU A 52 11.01 -12.44 -1.75
C GLU A 52 11.85 -11.17 -1.94
N SER A 53 12.03 -10.69 -3.17
CA SER A 53 12.83 -9.48 -3.39
C SER A 53 12.17 -8.26 -2.73
N PRO A 54 12.91 -7.39 -2.03
CA PRO A 54 12.33 -6.23 -1.35
C PRO A 54 11.53 -5.32 -2.29
N GLU A 55 11.96 -5.19 -3.54
CA GLU A 55 11.27 -4.40 -4.56
C GLU A 55 9.91 -5.03 -4.91
N TRP A 56 9.85 -6.35 -5.09
CA TRP A 56 8.61 -7.04 -5.38
C TRP A 56 7.63 -6.96 -4.22
N LEU A 57 8.12 -7.10 -2.99
CA LEU A 57 7.30 -7.02 -1.80
C LEU A 57 6.78 -5.61 -1.56
N ARG A 58 7.58 -4.57 -1.79
CA ARG A 58 7.13 -3.18 -1.72
C ARG A 58 6.09 -2.85 -2.79
N LEU A 59 6.12 -3.54 -3.93
CA LEU A 59 5.12 -3.36 -4.97
C LEU A 59 3.71 -3.69 -4.46
N PHE A 60 3.57 -4.65 -3.54
CA PHE A 60 2.30 -4.94 -2.88
C PHE A 60 1.74 -3.71 -2.17
N SER A 61 2.55 -3.04 -1.35
CA SER A 61 2.16 -1.79 -0.66
C SER A 61 1.80 -0.67 -1.63
N VAL A 62 2.55 -0.54 -2.74
CA VAL A 62 2.25 0.45 -3.78
C VAL A 62 0.89 0.18 -4.40
N VAL A 63 0.61 -1.08 -4.76
CA VAL A 63 -0.67 -1.51 -5.32
C VAL A 63 -1.81 -1.20 -4.35
N CYS A 64 -1.68 -1.59 -3.08
CA CYS A 64 -2.70 -1.29 -2.07
C CYS A 64 -2.99 0.20 -1.94
N GLY A 65 -1.94 1.03 -1.90
CA GLY A 65 -2.14 2.47 -1.79
C GLY A 65 -2.65 3.14 -3.08
N VAL A 66 -2.39 2.59 -4.27
CA VAL A 66 -3.02 3.06 -5.52
C VAL A 66 -4.49 2.67 -5.55
N LEU A 67 -4.82 1.46 -5.10
CA LEU A 67 -6.19 0.99 -4.99
C LEU A 67 -6.99 1.82 -3.97
N SER A 68 -6.38 2.29 -2.87
CA SER A 68 -7.09 3.09 -1.87
C SER A 68 -7.58 4.43 -2.40
N VAL A 69 -6.86 5.04 -3.35
CA VAL A 69 -7.31 6.24 -4.08
C VAL A 69 -8.58 5.94 -4.87
N GLY A 70 -8.64 4.80 -5.56
CA GLY A 70 -9.81 4.35 -6.31
C GLY A 70 -10.98 3.97 -5.39
N ALA A 71 -10.70 3.28 -4.29
CA ALA A 71 -11.69 2.90 -3.30
C ALA A 71 -12.37 4.13 -2.68
N MET A 72 -11.60 5.16 -2.32
CA MET A 72 -12.14 6.42 -1.78
C MET A 72 -13.10 7.10 -2.76
N TRP A 73 -12.75 7.13 -4.06
CA TRP A 73 -13.63 7.65 -5.10
C TRP A 73 -14.96 6.87 -5.18
N ILE A 74 -14.87 5.54 -5.28
CA ILE A 74 -16.03 4.65 -5.43
C ILE A 74 -16.96 4.78 -4.22
N TRP A 75 -16.39 4.87 -3.03
CA TRP A 75 -17.15 4.98 -1.78
C TRP A 75 -17.85 6.33 -1.62
N LEU A 76 -17.16 7.44 -1.90
CA LEU A 76 -17.73 8.78 -1.72
C LEU A 76 -18.69 9.22 -2.83
N LYS A 77 -18.45 8.80 -4.08
CA LYS A 77 -19.24 9.24 -5.25
C LYS A 77 -20.76 9.09 -5.07
N PRO A 78 -21.31 7.94 -4.66
CA PRO A 78 -22.76 7.78 -4.50
C PRO A 78 -23.33 8.59 -3.33
N ALA A 79 -22.55 8.84 -2.28
CA ALA A 79 -23.03 9.49 -1.06
C ALA A 79 -22.86 11.03 -1.05
N ARG A 80 -21.81 11.55 -1.71
CA ARG A 80 -21.40 12.97 -1.65
C ARG A 80 -21.25 13.61 -3.02
N GLY A 81 -21.46 12.85 -4.10
CA GLY A 81 -21.35 13.34 -5.47
C GLY A 81 -19.91 13.38 -6.00
N THR A 82 -19.82 13.67 -7.30
CA THR A 82 -18.59 13.59 -8.10
C THR A 82 -17.49 14.53 -7.60
N THR A 83 -17.79 15.80 -7.32
CA THR A 83 -16.76 16.79 -6.96
C THR A 83 -16.07 16.44 -5.63
N ILE A 84 -16.86 16.09 -4.61
CA ILE A 84 -16.32 15.76 -3.27
C ILE A 84 -15.47 14.51 -3.34
N ALA A 85 -15.94 13.47 -4.05
CA ALA A 85 -15.17 12.25 -4.24
C ALA A 85 -13.83 12.51 -4.96
N LEU A 86 -13.80 13.45 -5.92
CA LEU A 86 -12.59 13.74 -6.72
C LEU A 86 -11.56 14.41 -5.82
N VAL A 87 -12.00 15.41 -5.07
CA VAL A 87 -11.15 16.14 -4.12
C VAL A 87 -10.59 15.18 -3.06
N ALA A 88 -11.42 14.31 -2.48
CA ALA A 88 -10.96 13.32 -1.50
C ALA A 88 -9.94 12.33 -2.09
N ALA A 89 -10.19 11.81 -3.29
CA ALA A 89 -9.26 10.92 -3.97
C ALA A 89 -7.94 11.62 -4.31
N LEU A 90 -7.98 12.88 -4.73
CA LEU A 90 -6.79 13.70 -4.97
C LEU A 90 -6.00 13.98 -3.69
N LEU A 91 -6.68 14.27 -2.58
CA LEU A 91 -6.03 14.47 -1.28
C LEU A 91 -5.27 13.21 -0.85
N ILE A 92 -5.83 12.01 -1.03
CA ILE A 92 -5.11 10.76 -0.74
C ILE A 92 -3.95 10.55 -1.72
N ALA A 93 -4.18 10.77 -3.02
CA ALA A 93 -3.18 10.54 -4.04
C ALA A 93 -1.94 11.44 -3.87
N LEU A 94 -2.14 12.68 -3.41
CA LEU A 94 -1.10 13.68 -3.22
C LEU A 94 -0.62 13.79 -1.77
N SER A 95 -1.24 13.09 -0.82
CA SER A 95 -0.85 13.12 0.58
C SER A 95 0.58 12.61 0.75
N PRO A 96 1.51 13.40 1.32
CA PRO A 96 2.88 12.96 1.60
C PRO A 96 2.91 11.70 2.45
N LEU A 97 1.96 11.59 3.39
CA LEU A 97 1.83 10.44 4.29
C LEU A 97 1.45 9.17 3.51
N SER A 98 0.47 9.29 2.59
CA SER A 98 0.07 8.16 1.75
C SER A 98 1.22 7.73 0.85
N LEU A 99 1.91 8.67 0.21
CA LEU A 99 3.05 8.38 -0.66
C LEU A 99 4.19 7.68 0.09
N PHE A 100 4.55 8.17 1.27
CA PHE A 100 5.60 7.60 2.11
C PHE A 100 5.28 6.15 2.53
N TYR A 101 4.12 5.93 3.15
CA TYR A 101 3.73 4.59 3.62
C TYR A 101 3.45 3.57 2.51
N SER A 102 3.20 4.04 1.29
CA SER A 102 2.99 3.17 0.13
C SER A 102 4.28 2.57 -0.42
N ARG A 103 5.43 3.13 -0.04
CA ARG A 103 6.74 2.62 -0.42
C ARG A 103 7.33 1.69 0.64
N LEU A 104 6.78 1.71 1.86
CA LEU A 104 7.26 0.86 2.93
C LEU A 104 6.73 -0.57 2.79
N LEU A 105 7.57 -1.55 3.15
CA LEU A 105 7.16 -2.95 3.25
C LEU A 105 6.39 -3.19 4.57
N ARG A 106 5.26 -2.51 4.74
CA ARG A 106 4.48 -2.50 5.98
C ARG A 106 2.97 -2.47 5.71
N PHE A 107 2.20 -2.90 6.70
CA PHE A 107 0.74 -3.07 6.61
C PHE A 107 -0.08 -1.78 6.47
N TYR A 108 0.55 -0.60 6.57
CA TYR A 108 -0.14 0.70 6.57
C TYR A 108 -0.98 0.94 5.33
N SER A 109 -0.42 0.65 4.14
CA SER A 109 -1.11 0.90 2.87
C SER A 109 -2.24 -0.09 2.61
N TYR A 110 -2.10 -1.31 3.11
CA TYR A 110 -3.18 -2.29 3.12
C TYR A 110 -4.31 -1.85 4.08
N HIS A 111 -3.98 -1.37 5.28
CA HIS A 111 -5.00 -0.85 6.20
C HIS A 111 -5.72 0.37 5.64
N LEU A 112 -5.02 1.27 4.97
CA LEU A 112 -5.63 2.42 4.30
C LEU A 112 -6.64 2.00 3.22
N LEU A 113 -6.41 0.88 2.55
CA LEU A 113 -7.33 0.33 1.56
C LEU A 113 -8.56 -0.32 2.21
N MET A 114 -8.40 -0.91 3.39
CA MET A 114 -9.44 -1.68 4.08
C MET A 114 -10.24 -0.88 5.13
N ALA A 115 -9.90 0.39 5.33
CA ALA A 115 -10.60 1.31 6.23
C ALA A 115 -11.85 1.89 5.57
#